data_AF-A0A2P4UB40-F1
#
_entry.id   AF-A0A2P4UB40-F1
#
_cell.length_a   1.000
_cell.length_b   1.000
_cell.length_c   1.000
_cell.angle_alpha   90.00
_cell.angle_beta   90.00
_cell.angle_gamma   90.00
#
_symmetry.space_group_name_H-M   'P 1'
#
loop_
_entity.id
_entity.type
_entity.pdbx_description
1 polymer ?
#
loop_
_entity_poly.entity_id
_entity_poly.type
_entity_poly.pdbx_seq_one_letter_code
_entity_poly.pdbx_strand_id
1 'polypeptide(L)'
;MTDHATPADGVRRWQALAVCLVAAFMTLLDVSIVNVALPSIREGLHASEASLQWILSGYALTFGLVLVPAGRLGDARSRRAVFLAGLALFTLASAVAGVAPGIGWLIGARLVQGVAGGVLTPQVAGFIQQLFQGPDRGRAFGALGTVIGVATAAGPLTGGALIALAGPQEGWRWVFYVNVPVGLAALPIAHRLLPAPGRGERRGLDVPGVVLLGAAVLVLMLPFVQERQWHGALKWLLVPAALLLLAAFVRRERRAAAPMVDLALFRHRSYALGSAIALLYFAGFTGIFFIFTLYLQNGLGYSAFGAGLAITPFALGSGSGAAAGGRLVAHYGRPLVAGGLAMVAAGLVGAWIAVELHPGGGVAWLTAAPLLLAGVGSGFVISPNQTITLSEVPSAEGGSAAGVLQTGQRVGTAVGIAGVGAVFFAAVGGARPGAAEAWADGFRRGLVVILAFVVCALAAALADLALNRRGRLRDRVPPPTPARPAARR
;
A
#
# COMPACT_ATOMS: atom_id res chain seq x y z
N MET A 1 19.02 -33.36 2.53
CA MET A 1 19.52 -32.73 3.76
C MET A 1 18.50 -31.69 4.21
N THR A 2 17.62 -32.07 5.12
CA THR A 2 16.67 -31.15 5.77
C THR A 2 17.43 -30.39 6.85
N ASP A 3 17.81 -29.16 6.55
CA ASP A 3 18.50 -28.28 7.49
C ASP A 3 17.52 -27.91 8.62
N HIS A 4 17.63 -28.60 9.75
CA HIS A 4 16.82 -28.30 10.93
C HIS A 4 17.32 -26.98 11.51
N ALA A 5 16.67 -25.88 11.10
CA ALA A 5 16.92 -24.56 11.66
C ALA A 5 16.84 -24.63 13.19
N THR A 6 17.91 -24.21 13.87
CA THR A 6 17.95 -24.29 15.33
C THR A 6 16.92 -23.33 15.94
N PRO A 7 16.43 -23.56 17.17
CA PRO A 7 15.54 -22.61 17.86
C PRO A 7 16.13 -21.18 17.92
N ALA A 8 17.45 -21.06 18.00
CA ALA A 8 18.17 -19.79 17.95
C ALA A 8 18.05 -19.06 16.60
N ASP A 9 18.08 -19.79 15.47
CA ASP A 9 17.82 -19.24 14.13
C ASP A 9 16.37 -18.76 14.01
N GLY A 10 15.46 -19.48 14.67
CA GLY A 10 14.04 -19.14 14.80
C GLY A 10 13.79 -17.83 15.53
N VAL A 11 14.48 -17.58 16.65
CA VAL A 11 14.36 -16.31 17.39
C VAL A 11 14.97 -15.16 16.57
N ARG A 12 16.15 -15.38 15.99
CA ARG A 12 16.87 -14.36 15.23
C ARG A 12 16.09 -13.86 14.00
N ARG A 13 15.42 -14.75 13.26
CA ARG A 13 14.58 -14.34 12.09
C ARG A 13 13.40 -13.45 12.48
N TRP A 14 12.76 -13.71 13.63
CA TRP A 14 11.65 -12.89 14.12
C TRP A 14 12.14 -11.53 14.65
N GLN A 15 13.31 -11.48 15.29
CA GLN A 15 13.94 -10.22 15.66
C GLN A 15 14.35 -9.40 14.43
N ALA A 16 14.90 -10.04 13.40
CA ALA A 16 15.21 -9.39 12.13
C ALA A 16 13.95 -8.81 11.47
N LEU A 17 12.85 -9.57 11.46
CA LEU A 17 11.55 -9.08 10.99
C LEU A 17 11.05 -7.90 11.83
N ALA A 18 11.17 -7.95 13.15
CA ALA A 18 10.72 -6.88 14.04
C ALA A 18 11.38 -5.54 13.67
N VAL A 19 12.67 -5.52 13.35
CA VAL A 19 13.35 -4.30 12.89
C VAL A 19 12.83 -3.81 11.54
N CYS A 20 12.60 -4.72 10.59
CA CYS A 20 11.96 -4.39 9.32
C CYS A 20 10.56 -3.78 9.51
N LEU A 21 9.80 -4.34 10.46
CA LEU A 21 8.47 -3.88 10.82
C LEU A 21 8.49 -2.51 11.50
N VAL A 22 9.48 -2.23 12.36
CA VAL A 22 9.67 -0.89 12.96
C VAL A 22 9.97 0.14 11.87
N ALA A 23 10.84 -0.19 10.90
CA ALA A 23 11.09 0.71 9.77
C ALA A 23 9.84 0.92 8.91
N ALA A 24 9.06 -0.12 8.63
CA ALA A 24 7.79 -0.01 7.91
C ALA A 24 6.74 0.80 8.68
N PHE A 25 6.67 0.64 10.00
CA PHE A 25 5.81 1.43 10.88
C PHE A 25 6.17 2.91 10.80
N MET A 26 7.46 3.24 10.96
CA MET A 26 7.96 4.60 10.92
C MET A 26 7.66 5.29 9.58
N THR A 27 7.87 4.61 8.45
CA THR A 27 7.61 5.20 7.12
C THR A 27 6.13 5.42 6.83
N LEU A 28 5.25 4.55 7.34
CA LEU A 28 3.80 4.75 7.22
C LEU A 28 3.25 5.79 8.19
N LEU A 29 3.77 5.80 9.42
CA LEU A 29 3.44 6.79 10.42
C LEU A 29 3.73 8.19 9.88
N ASP A 30 4.93 8.39 9.30
CA ASP A 30 5.36 9.65 8.67
C ASP A 30 4.38 10.18 7.62
N VAL A 31 3.83 9.31 6.76
CA VAL A 31 2.80 9.74 5.79
C VAL A 31 1.54 10.21 6.49
N SER A 32 1.10 9.45 7.49
CA SER A 32 -0.17 9.68 8.17
C SER A 32 -0.13 10.92 9.08
N ILE A 33 0.98 11.11 9.81
CA ILE A 33 1.18 12.20 10.77
C ILE A 33 1.30 13.57 10.08
N VAL A 34 1.91 13.63 8.90
CA VAL A 34 2.07 14.89 8.13
C VAL A 34 0.73 15.44 7.65
N ASN A 35 -0.25 14.58 7.35
CA ASN A 35 -1.60 15.03 6.97
C ASN A 35 -2.26 15.87 8.07
N VAL A 36 -2.01 15.54 9.34
CA VAL A 36 -2.51 16.30 10.49
C VAL A 36 -1.68 17.55 10.76
N ALA A 37 -0.41 17.55 10.35
CA ALA A 37 0.48 18.69 10.50
C ALA A 37 0.27 19.79 9.44
N LEU A 38 -0.43 19.53 8.33
CA LEU A 38 -0.57 20.49 7.23
C LEU A 38 -1.04 21.89 7.65
N PRO A 39 -2.06 22.06 8.52
CA PRO A 39 -2.47 23.39 8.97
C PRO A 39 -1.36 24.13 9.72
N SER A 40 -0.66 23.43 10.62
CA SER A 40 0.49 23.99 11.38
C SER A 40 1.67 24.33 10.46
N ILE A 41 1.94 23.52 9.42
CA ILE A 41 2.94 23.83 8.39
C ILE A 41 2.54 25.09 7.61
N ARG A 42 1.24 25.23 7.26
CA ARG A 42 0.71 26.40 6.55
C ARG A 42 0.96 27.67 7.34
N GLU A 43 0.62 27.66 8.63
CA GLU A 43 0.78 28.81 9.52
C GLU A 43 2.24 29.11 9.82
N GLY A 44 3.02 28.08 10.21
CA GLY A 44 4.42 28.24 10.64
C GLY A 44 5.39 28.61 9.52
N LEU A 45 5.11 28.23 8.26
CA LEU A 45 5.98 28.56 7.11
C LEU A 45 5.31 29.50 6.09
N HIS A 46 4.13 30.03 6.40
CA HIS A 46 3.30 30.81 5.46
C HIS A 46 3.15 30.12 4.09
N ALA A 47 2.96 28.79 4.12
CA ALA A 47 2.98 27.98 2.91
C ALA A 47 1.72 28.16 2.07
N SER A 48 1.89 28.24 0.75
CA SER A 48 0.77 28.21 -0.19
C SER A 48 0.14 26.80 -0.24
N GLU A 49 -1.11 26.71 -0.69
CA GLU A 49 -1.77 25.41 -0.90
C GLU A 49 -1.03 24.54 -1.92
N ALA A 50 -0.47 25.16 -2.96
CA ALA A 50 0.36 24.47 -3.94
C ALA A 50 1.61 23.85 -3.28
N SER A 51 2.20 24.53 -2.31
CA SER A 51 3.36 24.01 -1.57
C SER A 51 3.00 22.84 -0.66
N LEU A 52 1.87 22.91 0.06
CA LEU A 52 1.37 21.82 0.89
C LEU A 52 1.04 20.58 0.06
N GLN A 53 0.49 20.78 -1.15
CA GLN A 53 0.27 19.69 -2.08
C GLN A 53 1.58 19.02 -2.49
N TRP A 54 2.64 19.79 -2.80
CA TRP A 54 3.95 19.22 -3.12
C TRP A 54 4.58 18.41 -1.98
N ILE A 55 4.33 18.77 -0.71
CA ILE A 55 4.76 17.98 0.47
C ILE A 55 4.15 16.57 0.46
N LEU A 56 2.87 16.45 0.14
CA LEU A 56 2.15 15.17 0.11
C LEU A 56 2.39 14.41 -1.20
N SER A 57 2.08 15.07 -2.31
CA SER A 57 2.13 14.53 -3.66
C SER A 57 3.56 14.22 -4.09
N GLY A 58 4.53 15.07 -3.77
CA GLY A 58 5.94 14.86 -4.10
C GLY A 58 6.51 13.62 -3.39
N TYR A 59 6.18 13.45 -2.10
CA TYR A 59 6.54 12.23 -1.36
C TYR A 59 5.95 10.98 -2.03
N ALA A 60 4.64 10.98 -2.30
CA ALA A 60 3.98 9.83 -2.92
C ALA A 60 4.53 9.51 -4.32
N LEU A 61 4.85 10.54 -5.10
CA LEU A 61 5.41 10.42 -6.45
C LEU A 61 6.78 9.76 -6.43
N THR A 62 7.70 10.30 -5.63
CA THR A 62 9.07 9.78 -5.49
C THR A 62 9.09 8.40 -4.85
N PHE A 63 8.21 8.15 -3.88
CA PHE A 63 7.99 6.83 -3.30
C PHE A 63 7.61 5.80 -4.35
N GLY A 64 6.58 6.08 -5.15
CA GLY A 64 6.11 5.17 -6.21
C GLY A 64 7.16 4.90 -7.29
N LEU A 65 7.93 5.94 -7.65
CA LEU A 65 8.93 5.89 -8.72
C LEU A 65 10.05 4.87 -8.46
N VAL A 66 10.44 4.70 -7.20
CA VAL A 66 11.61 3.90 -6.83
C VAL A 66 11.29 2.49 -6.33
N LEU A 67 10.01 2.12 -6.16
CA LEU A 67 9.60 0.82 -5.62
C LEU A 67 10.19 -0.38 -6.40
N VAL A 68 9.97 -0.45 -7.71
CA VAL A 68 10.47 -1.57 -8.53
C VAL A 68 11.99 -1.53 -8.68
N PRO A 69 12.63 -0.38 -9.01
CA PRO A 69 14.09 -0.28 -9.04
C PRO A 69 14.76 -0.69 -7.73
N ALA A 70 14.22 -0.25 -6.58
CA ALA A 70 14.80 -0.59 -5.29
C ALA A 70 14.63 -2.06 -4.94
N GLY A 71 13.47 -2.67 -5.24
CA GLY A 71 13.26 -4.10 -5.12
C GLY A 71 14.31 -4.89 -5.89
N ARG A 72 14.52 -4.53 -7.17
CA ARG A 72 15.53 -5.16 -8.01
C ARG A 72 16.96 -4.94 -7.53
N LEU A 73 17.28 -3.74 -7.06
CA LEU A 73 18.59 -3.42 -6.49
C LEU A 73 18.89 -4.29 -5.24
N GLY A 74 17.88 -4.49 -4.40
CA GLY A 74 17.97 -5.38 -3.24
C GLY A 74 18.18 -6.84 -3.61
N ASP A 75 17.42 -7.33 -4.59
CA ASP A 75 17.52 -8.69 -5.13
C ASP A 75 18.90 -8.97 -5.77
N ALA A 76 19.41 -8.02 -6.56
CA ALA A 76 20.59 -8.21 -7.39
C ALA A 76 21.92 -7.94 -6.67
N ARG A 77 21.92 -7.11 -5.61
CA ARG A 77 23.14 -6.77 -4.86
C ARG A 77 23.08 -7.25 -3.42
N SER A 78 22.30 -6.57 -2.58
CA SER A 78 22.16 -6.89 -1.17
C SER A 78 20.94 -6.20 -0.57
N ARG A 79 19.95 -6.99 -0.15
CA ARG A 79 18.78 -6.48 0.59
C ARG A 79 19.19 -5.69 1.84
N ARG A 80 20.16 -6.20 2.60
CA ARG A 80 20.66 -5.56 3.82
C ARG A 80 21.29 -4.20 3.55
N ALA A 81 22.18 -4.10 2.55
CA ALA A 81 22.81 -2.82 2.24
C ALA A 81 21.79 -1.79 1.76
N VAL A 82 20.84 -2.20 0.90
CA VAL A 82 19.79 -1.32 0.38
C VAL A 82 18.83 -0.88 1.48
N PHE A 83 18.45 -1.79 2.38
CA PHE A 83 17.62 -1.46 3.54
C PHE A 83 18.31 -0.47 4.48
N LEU A 84 19.59 -0.70 4.83
CA LEU A 84 20.34 0.21 5.70
C LEU A 84 20.53 1.59 5.06
N ALA A 85 20.84 1.65 3.76
CA ALA A 85 20.96 2.91 3.04
C ALA A 85 19.62 3.66 2.99
N GLY A 86 18.51 2.96 2.70
CA GLY A 86 17.17 3.53 2.72
C GLY A 86 16.79 4.04 4.11
N LEU A 87 17.10 3.29 5.17
CA LEU A 87 16.82 3.68 6.55
C LEU A 87 17.62 4.93 6.94
N ALA A 88 18.92 4.95 6.68
CA ALA A 88 19.77 6.10 6.96
C ALA A 88 19.32 7.35 6.20
N LEU A 89 18.99 7.20 4.91
CA LEU A 89 18.48 8.29 4.10
C LEU A 89 17.14 8.81 4.62
N PHE A 90 16.23 7.93 5.03
CA PHE A 90 14.94 8.32 5.59
C PHE A 90 15.11 9.09 6.90
N THR A 91 15.96 8.60 7.80
CA THR A 91 16.26 9.26 9.08
C THR A 91 16.90 10.62 8.88
N LEU A 92 17.88 10.72 7.97
CA LEU A 92 18.54 11.99 7.66
C LEU A 92 17.56 12.99 7.04
N ALA A 93 16.77 12.56 6.05
CA ALA A 93 15.79 13.42 5.40
C ALA A 93 14.69 13.87 6.37
N SER A 94 14.30 13.03 7.33
CA SER A 94 13.38 13.41 8.42
C SER A 94 14.00 14.48 9.32
N ALA A 95 15.29 14.36 9.68
CA ALA A 95 15.98 15.39 10.45
C ALA A 95 16.06 16.72 9.69
N VAL A 96 16.39 16.67 8.38
CA VAL A 96 16.42 17.85 7.49
C VAL A 96 15.04 18.51 7.38
N ALA A 97 13.97 17.72 7.29
CA ALA A 97 12.60 18.24 7.30
C ALA A 97 12.26 18.95 8.62
N GLY A 98 12.70 18.41 9.76
CA GLY A 98 12.50 19.03 11.08
C GLY A 98 13.23 20.36 11.25
N VAL A 99 14.48 20.47 10.79
CA VAL A 99 15.25 21.74 10.85
C VAL A 99 14.93 22.71 9.73
N ALA A 100 14.03 22.36 8.80
CA ALA A 100 13.80 23.12 7.57
C ALA A 100 13.51 24.60 7.89
N PRO A 101 14.30 25.54 7.33
CA PRO A 101 14.10 26.97 7.56
C PRO A 101 12.99 27.58 6.69
N GLY A 102 12.51 26.84 5.70
CA GLY A 102 11.50 27.31 4.77
C GLY A 102 10.87 26.19 3.94
N ILE A 103 9.81 26.54 3.23
CA ILE A 103 8.97 25.57 2.51
C ILE A 103 9.70 24.79 1.42
N GLY A 104 10.64 25.42 0.71
CA GLY A 104 11.43 24.76 -0.34
C GLY A 104 12.34 23.65 0.22
N TRP A 105 12.96 23.90 1.39
CA TRP A 105 13.75 22.88 2.10
C TRP A 105 12.89 21.71 2.54
N LEU A 106 11.69 22.00 3.08
CA LEU A 106 10.75 20.97 3.50
C LEU A 106 10.30 20.12 2.31
N ILE A 107 9.93 20.72 1.18
CA ILE A 107 9.56 19.99 -0.04
C ILE A 107 10.71 19.11 -0.52
N GLY A 108 11.94 19.65 -0.59
CA GLY A 108 13.13 18.87 -0.97
C GLY A 108 13.35 17.67 -0.05
N ALA A 109 13.28 17.87 1.27
CA ALA A 109 13.40 16.81 2.25
C ALA A 109 12.31 15.75 2.10
N ARG A 110 11.05 16.15 1.83
CA ARG A 110 9.94 15.22 1.56
C ARG A 110 10.13 14.38 0.31
N LEU A 111 10.65 14.97 -0.76
CA LEU A 111 10.98 14.23 -1.98
C LEU A 111 12.05 13.15 -1.68
N VAL A 112 13.06 13.50 -0.90
CA VAL A 112 14.11 12.56 -0.48
C VAL A 112 13.55 11.48 0.47
N GLN A 113 12.68 11.84 1.42
CA GLN A 113 11.99 10.87 2.29
C GLN A 113 11.13 9.90 1.48
N GLY A 114 10.45 10.37 0.42
CA GLY A 114 9.67 9.53 -0.48
C GLY A 114 10.55 8.50 -1.17
N VAL A 115 11.69 8.92 -1.72
CA VAL A 115 12.71 7.99 -2.25
C VAL A 115 13.13 6.97 -1.19
N ALA A 116 13.48 7.42 0.01
CA ALA A 116 13.96 6.55 1.08
C ALA A 116 12.91 5.51 1.52
N GLY A 117 11.65 5.93 1.68
CA GLY A 117 10.53 5.05 1.98
C GLY A 117 10.27 4.03 0.87
N GLY A 118 10.32 4.47 -0.39
CA GLY A 118 10.20 3.60 -1.56
C GLY A 118 11.35 2.60 -1.67
N VAL A 119 12.55 2.95 -1.20
CA VAL A 119 13.69 2.01 -1.11
C VAL A 119 13.46 0.94 -0.05
N LEU A 120 12.95 1.33 1.13
CA LEU A 120 12.75 0.43 2.27
C LEU A 120 11.66 -0.62 2.04
N THR A 121 10.51 -0.19 1.50
CA THR A 121 9.28 -0.99 1.46
C THR A 121 9.43 -2.35 0.74
N PRO A 122 10.03 -2.45 -0.47
CA PRO A 122 10.20 -3.73 -1.14
C PRO A 122 11.20 -4.65 -0.42
N GLN A 123 12.16 -4.09 0.35
CA GLN A 123 13.11 -4.91 1.12
C GLN A 123 12.42 -5.66 2.25
N VAL A 124 11.41 -5.07 2.89
CA VAL A 124 10.66 -5.73 3.98
C VAL A 124 9.98 -7.00 3.46
N ALA A 125 9.28 -6.90 2.33
CA ALA A 125 8.66 -8.06 1.68
C ALA A 125 9.72 -9.08 1.21
N GLY A 126 10.85 -8.59 0.67
CA GLY A 126 11.99 -9.42 0.30
C GLY A 126 12.59 -10.21 1.46
N PHE A 127 12.75 -9.59 2.64
CA PHE A 127 13.21 -10.26 3.84
C PHE A 127 12.17 -11.26 4.36
N ILE A 128 10.88 -10.96 4.28
CA ILE A 128 9.83 -11.93 4.62
C ILE A 128 9.95 -13.18 3.74
N GLN A 129 10.13 -13.00 2.43
CA GLN A 129 10.32 -14.08 1.47
C GLN A 129 11.60 -14.90 1.72
N GLN A 130 12.68 -14.22 2.13
CA GLN A 130 13.96 -14.85 2.41
C GLN A 130 13.97 -15.62 3.75
N LEU A 131 13.35 -15.07 4.79
CA LEU A 131 13.45 -15.56 6.16
C LEU A 131 12.34 -16.55 6.54
N PHE A 132 11.20 -16.51 5.86
CA PHE A 132 10.02 -17.28 6.24
C PHE A 132 9.47 -18.10 5.06
N GLN A 133 9.03 -19.32 5.38
CA GLN A 133 8.40 -20.26 4.46
C GLN A 133 7.11 -20.81 5.05
N GLY A 134 6.24 -21.34 4.18
CA GLY A 134 5.00 -22.00 4.59
C GLY A 134 4.11 -21.12 5.49
N PRO A 135 3.53 -21.67 6.57
CA PRO A 135 2.64 -20.94 7.48
C PRO A 135 3.29 -19.73 8.15
N ASP A 136 4.60 -19.79 8.45
CA ASP A 136 5.31 -18.68 9.09
C ASP A 136 5.43 -17.46 8.17
N ARG A 137 5.46 -17.67 6.83
CA ARG A 137 5.44 -16.57 5.86
C ARG A 137 4.12 -15.80 5.91
N GLY A 138 3.00 -16.52 5.99
CA GLY A 138 1.68 -15.90 6.17
C GLY A 138 1.61 -15.08 7.46
N ARG A 139 2.16 -15.61 8.57
CA ARG A 139 2.23 -14.87 9.84
C ARG A 139 3.07 -13.61 9.74
N ALA A 140 4.19 -13.66 9.02
CA ALA A 140 5.06 -12.50 8.81
C ALA A 140 4.39 -11.40 7.97
N PHE A 141 3.69 -11.75 6.88
CA PHE A 141 2.85 -10.79 6.14
C PHE A 141 1.65 -10.29 6.96
N GLY A 142 1.09 -11.14 7.83
CA GLY A 142 0.09 -10.73 8.83
C GLY A 142 0.60 -9.64 9.74
N ALA A 143 1.79 -9.82 10.32
CA ALA A 143 2.44 -8.80 11.16
C ALA A 143 2.72 -7.50 10.38
N LEU A 144 3.15 -7.59 9.12
CA LEU A 144 3.30 -6.42 8.25
C LEU A 144 1.96 -5.69 8.02
N GLY A 145 0.88 -6.42 7.72
CA GLY A 145 -0.45 -5.85 7.57
C GLY A 145 -0.97 -5.21 8.85
N THR A 146 -0.70 -5.81 10.01
CA THR A 146 -1.02 -5.22 11.32
C THR A 146 -0.29 -3.91 11.54
N VAL A 147 1.02 -3.88 11.26
CA VAL A 147 1.83 -2.65 11.34
C VAL A 147 1.28 -1.56 10.43
N ILE A 148 0.87 -1.90 9.21
CA ILE A 148 0.23 -0.96 8.28
C ILE A 148 -1.04 -0.35 8.88
N GLY A 149 -1.92 -1.19 9.44
CA GLY A 149 -3.16 -0.73 10.09
C GLY A 149 -2.89 0.16 11.31
N VAL A 150 -2.01 -0.27 12.20
CA VAL A 150 -1.66 0.47 13.43
C VAL A 150 -0.99 1.79 13.11
N ALA A 151 -0.04 1.83 12.18
CA ALA A 151 0.63 3.07 11.77
C ALA A 151 -0.34 4.09 11.18
N THR A 152 -1.33 3.62 10.41
CA THR A 152 -2.36 4.48 9.82
C THR A 152 -3.21 5.15 10.92
N ALA A 153 -3.61 4.41 11.96
CA ALA A 153 -4.37 4.93 13.09
C ALA A 153 -3.54 5.81 14.04
N ALA A 154 -2.27 5.43 14.26
CA ALA A 154 -1.39 6.13 15.17
C ALA A 154 -1.04 7.54 14.67
N GLY A 155 -0.94 7.74 13.35
CA GLY A 155 -0.56 9.02 12.73
C GLY A 155 -1.33 10.23 13.26
N PRO A 156 -2.67 10.28 13.13
CA PRO A 156 -3.43 11.44 13.60
C PRO A 156 -3.34 11.66 15.11
N LEU A 157 -3.31 10.58 15.90
CA LEU A 157 -3.22 10.64 17.36
C LEU A 157 -1.88 11.20 17.81
N THR A 158 -0.78 10.66 17.27
CA THR A 158 0.58 11.10 17.60
C THR A 158 0.84 12.51 17.06
N GLY A 159 0.39 12.81 15.84
CA GLY A 159 0.57 14.13 15.22
C GLY A 159 -0.17 15.23 15.97
N GLY A 160 -1.44 14.99 16.30
CA GLY A 160 -2.23 15.93 17.10
C GLY A 160 -1.62 16.18 18.48
N ALA A 161 -1.15 15.13 19.15
CA ALA A 161 -0.48 15.25 20.45
C ALA A 161 0.84 16.04 20.37
N LEU A 162 1.69 15.75 19.38
CA LEU A 162 2.96 16.47 19.18
C LEU A 162 2.73 17.96 18.91
N ILE A 163 1.77 18.30 18.06
CA ILE A 163 1.43 19.70 17.74
C ILE A 163 0.85 20.41 18.97
N ALA A 164 -0.02 19.73 19.74
CA ALA A 164 -0.59 20.28 20.96
C ALA A 164 0.49 20.58 22.02
N LEU A 165 1.50 19.72 22.16
CA LEU A 165 2.59 19.88 23.15
C LEU A 165 3.62 20.93 22.73
N ALA A 166 3.96 20.99 21.44
CA ALA A 166 5.02 21.86 20.93
C ALA A 166 4.52 23.22 20.39
N GLY A 167 3.21 23.43 20.37
CA GLY A 167 2.57 24.68 19.93
C GLY A 167 2.31 24.77 18.42
N PRO A 168 1.41 25.67 18.00
CA PRO A 168 0.89 25.71 16.63
C PRO A 168 1.91 26.17 15.56
N GLN A 169 2.91 26.97 15.93
CA GLN A 169 3.88 27.55 14.98
C GLN A 169 5.06 26.61 14.67
N GLU A 170 5.57 25.91 15.69
CA GLU A 170 6.77 25.05 15.61
C GLU A 170 6.44 23.55 15.75
N GLY A 171 5.21 23.20 16.14
CA GLY A 171 4.81 21.82 16.44
C GLY A 171 4.91 20.87 15.26
N TRP A 172 4.76 21.38 14.03
CA TRP A 172 4.97 20.58 12.82
C TRP A 172 6.39 20.04 12.66
N ARG A 173 7.41 20.68 13.25
CA ARG A 173 8.81 20.20 13.17
C ARG A 173 8.99 18.88 13.91
N TRP A 174 8.34 18.74 15.06
CA TRP A 174 8.38 17.56 15.90
C TRP A 174 7.76 16.33 15.25
N VAL A 175 6.81 16.55 14.34
CA VAL A 175 6.22 15.50 13.51
C VAL A 175 7.27 14.82 12.64
N PHE A 176 8.33 15.51 12.22
CA PHE A 176 9.45 14.92 11.49
C PHE A 176 10.52 14.35 12.43
N TYR A 177 10.79 15.03 13.55
CA TYR A 177 11.79 14.57 14.53
C TYR A 177 11.43 13.24 15.19
N VAL A 178 10.15 12.86 15.28
CA VAL A 178 9.74 11.58 15.86
C VAL A 178 10.40 10.37 15.18
N ASN A 179 10.74 10.48 13.90
CA ASN A 179 11.38 9.42 13.12
C ASN A 179 12.89 9.29 13.41
N VAL A 180 13.53 10.38 13.87
CA VAL A 180 14.99 10.44 14.06
C VAL A 180 15.49 9.47 15.14
N PRO A 181 14.97 9.47 16.39
CA PRO A 181 15.45 8.55 17.41
C PRO A 181 15.15 7.09 17.05
N VAL A 182 14.00 6.83 16.42
CA VAL A 182 13.62 5.49 15.95
C VAL A 182 14.60 4.98 14.90
N GLY A 183 14.93 5.82 13.91
CA GLY A 183 15.90 5.49 12.87
C GLY A 183 17.31 5.26 13.39
N LEU A 184 17.78 6.13 14.30
CA LEU A 184 19.10 5.99 14.95
C LEU A 184 19.22 4.69 15.76
N ALA A 185 18.15 4.27 16.43
CA ALA A 185 18.12 2.99 17.13
C ALA A 185 18.00 1.80 16.17
N ALA A 186 17.16 1.90 15.14
CA ALA A 186 16.89 0.80 14.21
C ALA A 186 18.09 0.48 13.31
N LEU A 187 18.92 1.46 12.93
CA LEU A 187 20.11 1.27 12.09
C LEU A 187 21.12 0.24 12.62
N PRO A 188 21.68 0.38 13.84
CA PRO A 188 22.64 -0.59 14.38
C PRO A 188 21.99 -1.96 14.63
N ILE A 189 20.72 -1.98 15.03
CA ILE A 189 19.99 -3.24 15.25
C ILE A 189 19.77 -3.96 13.92
N ALA A 190 19.34 -3.26 12.88
CA ALA A 190 19.19 -3.78 11.52
C ALA A 190 20.53 -4.31 10.99
N HIS A 191 21.62 -3.58 11.22
CA HIS A 191 22.94 -4.04 10.81
C HIS A 191 23.31 -5.35 11.52
N ARG A 192 23.02 -5.53 12.81
CA ARG A 192 23.37 -6.77 13.52
C ARG A 192 22.48 -7.96 13.18
N LEU A 193 21.18 -7.72 13.01
CA LEU A 193 20.18 -8.79 12.88
C LEU A 193 19.90 -9.22 11.44
N LEU A 194 20.04 -8.31 10.46
CA LEU A 194 19.72 -8.65 9.08
C LEU A 194 20.78 -9.56 8.45
N PRO A 195 20.35 -10.56 7.64
CA PRO A 195 21.26 -11.46 6.94
C PRO A 195 22.32 -10.72 6.13
N ALA A 196 23.55 -11.21 6.17
CA ALA A 196 24.61 -10.75 5.29
C ALA A 196 24.29 -11.10 3.82
N PRO A 197 24.85 -10.37 2.84
CA PRO A 197 24.71 -10.74 1.44
C PRO A 197 25.21 -12.17 1.19
N GLY A 198 24.43 -12.99 0.48
CA GLY A 198 24.88 -14.30 0.01
C GLY A 198 25.97 -14.18 -1.05
N ARG A 199 26.78 -15.23 -1.24
CA ARG A 199 27.87 -15.30 -2.25
C ARG A 199 27.36 -15.53 -3.69
N GLY A 200 26.20 -14.99 -4.04
CA GLY A 200 25.59 -15.16 -5.37
C GLY A 200 26.16 -14.17 -6.41
N GLU A 201 25.94 -14.46 -7.69
CA GLU A 201 26.27 -13.55 -8.79
C GLU A 201 25.54 -12.21 -8.63
N ARG A 202 26.32 -11.11 -8.67
CA ARG A 202 25.76 -9.76 -8.75
C ARG A 202 25.22 -9.55 -10.16
N ARG A 203 23.90 -9.46 -10.30
CA ARG A 203 23.27 -9.15 -11.58
C ARG A 203 23.25 -7.62 -11.81
N GLY A 204 23.43 -7.22 -13.07
CA GLY A 204 23.34 -5.81 -13.48
C GLY A 204 21.92 -5.25 -13.32
N LEU A 205 21.82 -3.93 -13.24
CA LEU A 205 20.53 -3.21 -13.28
C LEU A 205 20.24 -2.79 -14.73
N ASP A 206 19.05 -3.11 -15.25
CA ASP A 206 18.58 -2.56 -16.52
C ASP A 206 18.20 -1.08 -16.34
N VAL A 207 19.18 -0.19 -16.43
CA VAL A 207 18.97 1.27 -16.29
C VAL A 207 17.93 1.80 -17.30
N PRO A 208 17.96 1.43 -18.60
CA PRO A 208 16.87 1.76 -19.52
C PRO A 208 15.49 1.28 -19.06
N GLY A 209 15.40 0.06 -18.51
CA GLY A 209 14.16 -0.47 -17.93
C GLY A 209 13.67 0.37 -16.74
N VAL A 210 14.58 0.79 -15.86
CA VAL A 210 14.29 1.67 -14.71
C VAL A 210 13.70 2.99 -15.20
N VAL A 211 14.34 3.61 -16.19
CA VAL A 211 13.91 4.90 -16.73
C VAL A 211 12.54 4.77 -17.40
N LEU A 212 12.32 3.73 -18.22
CA LEU A 212 11.04 3.51 -18.90
C LEU A 212 9.90 3.27 -17.91
N LEU A 213 10.10 2.40 -16.92
CA LEU A 213 9.07 2.13 -15.91
C LEU A 213 8.81 3.35 -15.05
N GLY A 214 9.88 4.04 -14.62
CA GLY A 214 9.76 5.26 -13.84
C GLY A 214 9.00 6.35 -14.60
N ALA A 215 9.34 6.57 -15.86
CA ALA A 215 8.62 7.50 -16.74
C ALA A 215 7.16 7.08 -16.94
N ALA A 216 6.88 5.79 -17.17
CA ALA A 216 5.51 5.29 -17.32
C ALA A 216 4.66 5.57 -16.07
N VAL A 217 5.18 5.24 -14.88
CA VAL A 217 4.48 5.49 -13.60
C VAL A 217 4.32 6.98 -13.36
N LEU A 218 5.36 7.79 -13.57
CA LEU A 218 5.31 9.24 -13.40
C LEU A 218 4.23 9.87 -14.30
N VAL A 219 4.30 9.58 -15.59
CA VAL A 219 3.36 10.12 -16.60
C VAL A 219 1.94 9.63 -16.34
N LEU A 220 1.77 8.38 -15.87
CA LEU A 220 0.46 7.85 -15.51
C LEU A 220 -0.13 8.56 -14.29
N MET A 221 0.68 8.82 -13.26
CA MET A 221 0.22 9.39 -11.98
C MET A 221 0.00 10.90 -12.05
N LEU A 222 0.78 11.62 -12.86
CA LEU A 222 0.78 13.08 -12.91
C LEU A 222 -0.61 13.72 -13.14
N PRO A 223 -1.46 13.28 -14.09
CA PRO A 223 -2.78 13.90 -14.30
C PRO A 223 -3.72 13.71 -13.10
N PHE A 224 -3.56 12.62 -12.34
CA PHE A 224 -4.34 12.36 -11.13
C PHE A 224 -3.82 13.17 -9.95
N VAL A 225 -2.50 13.24 -9.79
CA VAL A 225 -1.86 13.98 -8.71
C VAL A 225 -2.05 15.49 -8.84
N GLN A 226 -2.05 16.01 -10.08
CA GLN A 226 -2.21 17.43 -10.39
C GLN A 226 -3.61 17.79 -10.87
N GLU A 227 -4.62 16.96 -10.54
CA GLU A 227 -5.97 17.11 -11.06
C GLU A 227 -6.55 18.53 -10.84
N ARG A 228 -6.30 19.10 -9.66
CA ARG A 228 -6.81 20.44 -9.29
C ARG A 228 -6.07 21.61 -9.95
N GLN A 229 -4.78 21.45 -10.26
CA GLN A 229 -3.96 22.53 -10.81
C GLN A 229 -4.02 22.58 -12.34
N TRP A 230 -4.13 21.41 -12.97
CA TRP A 230 -4.12 21.32 -14.42
C TRP A 230 -5.53 21.36 -14.94
N HIS A 231 -5.89 22.46 -15.61
CA HIS A 231 -7.21 22.63 -16.21
C HIS A 231 -7.25 22.05 -17.63
N GLY A 232 -8.42 21.58 -18.05
CA GLY A 232 -8.67 21.07 -19.40
C GLY A 232 -8.40 19.58 -19.59
N ALA A 233 -8.85 19.06 -20.73
CA ALA A 233 -8.80 17.63 -21.06
C ALA A 233 -7.42 17.14 -21.52
N LEU A 234 -6.52 18.05 -21.93
CA LEU A 234 -5.22 17.69 -22.52
C LEU A 234 -4.31 16.89 -21.59
N LYS A 235 -4.40 17.11 -20.27
CA LYS A 235 -3.65 16.33 -19.27
C LYS A 235 -3.94 14.82 -19.35
N TRP A 236 -5.12 14.44 -19.81
CA TRP A 236 -5.50 13.04 -19.96
C TRP A 236 -4.78 12.35 -21.12
N LEU A 237 -4.15 13.08 -22.04
CA LEU A 237 -3.24 12.51 -23.05
C LEU A 237 -1.99 11.86 -22.42
N LEU A 238 -1.68 12.19 -21.17
CA LEU A 238 -0.63 11.48 -20.43
C LEU A 238 -0.99 10.02 -20.15
N VAL A 239 -2.27 9.66 -20.05
CA VAL A 239 -2.67 8.26 -19.84
C VAL A 239 -2.28 7.36 -21.03
N PRO A 240 -2.65 7.65 -22.30
CA PRO A 240 -2.18 6.87 -23.43
C PRO A 240 -0.66 6.96 -23.60
N ALA A 241 -0.03 8.11 -23.32
CA ALA A 241 1.44 8.21 -23.33
C ALA A 241 2.11 7.26 -22.31
N ALA A 242 1.56 7.15 -21.10
CA ALA A 242 2.03 6.20 -20.10
C ALA A 242 1.83 4.74 -20.53
N LEU A 243 0.72 4.42 -21.20
CA LEU A 243 0.48 3.08 -21.76
C LEU A 243 1.51 2.74 -22.85
N LEU A 244 1.90 3.70 -23.69
CA LEU A 244 2.97 3.53 -24.67
C LEU A 244 4.33 3.30 -24.00
N LEU A 245 4.65 4.05 -22.94
CA LEU A 245 5.89 3.87 -22.15
C LEU A 245 5.90 2.49 -21.47
N LEU A 246 4.77 2.05 -20.91
CA LEU A 246 4.64 0.73 -20.30
C LEU A 246 4.78 -0.39 -21.35
N ALA A 247 4.21 -0.22 -22.55
CA ALA A 247 4.39 -1.16 -23.65
C ALA A 247 5.86 -1.23 -24.11
N ALA A 248 6.55 -0.08 -24.17
CA ALA A 248 7.98 0.00 -24.45
C ALA A 248 8.81 -0.70 -23.37
N PHE A 249 8.47 -0.50 -22.09
CA PHE A 249 9.07 -1.21 -20.95
C PHE A 249 8.90 -2.73 -21.07
N VAL A 250 7.68 -3.23 -21.31
CA VAL A 250 7.41 -4.66 -21.48
C VAL A 250 8.21 -5.25 -22.65
N ARG A 251 8.30 -4.53 -23.77
CA ARG A 251 9.12 -4.96 -24.92
C ARG A 251 10.61 -5.01 -24.59
N ARG A 252 11.11 -4.04 -23.79
CA ARG A 252 12.50 -3.98 -23.32
C ARG A 252 12.81 -5.15 -22.40
N GLU A 253 11.97 -5.39 -21.40
CA GLU A 253 12.11 -6.48 -20.42
C GLU A 253 12.17 -7.85 -21.10
N ARG A 254 11.35 -8.09 -22.13
CA ARG A 254 11.39 -9.33 -22.93
C ARG A 254 12.72 -9.57 -23.66
N ARG A 255 13.52 -8.53 -23.88
CA ARG A 255 14.80 -8.57 -24.60
C ARG A 255 16.02 -8.30 -23.71
N ALA A 256 15.80 -7.96 -22.43
CA ALA A 256 16.88 -7.61 -21.52
C ALA A 256 17.63 -8.87 -21.06
N ALA A 257 18.95 -8.81 -21.01
CA ALA A 257 19.77 -9.90 -20.48
C ALA A 257 19.60 -10.08 -18.96
N ALA A 258 19.27 -8.98 -18.25
CA ALA A 258 18.97 -8.95 -16.83
C ALA A 258 17.69 -8.13 -16.60
N PRO A 259 16.50 -8.71 -16.88
CA PRO A 259 15.22 -8.01 -16.70
C PRO A 259 15.04 -7.51 -15.27
N MET A 260 14.36 -6.38 -15.09
CA MET A 260 13.95 -5.89 -13.77
C MET A 260 12.81 -6.72 -13.20
N VAL A 261 11.90 -7.17 -14.06
CA VAL A 261 10.69 -7.91 -13.69
C VAL A 261 10.65 -9.16 -14.54
N ASP A 262 10.71 -10.33 -13.91
CA ASP A 262 10.45 -11.56 -14.64
C ASP A 262 8.96 -11.61 -15.03
N LEU A 263 8.67 -11.31 -16.29
CA LEU A 263 7.32 -11.34 -16.82
C LEU A 263 6.72 -12.77 -16.83
N ALA A 264 7.55 -13.82 -16.70
CA ALA A 264 7.07 -15.18 -16.51
C ALA A 264 6.31 -15.35 -15.19
N LEU A 265 6.52 -14.47 -14.19
CA LEU A 265 5.71 -14.44 -12.98
C LEU A 265 4.22 -14.26 -13.28
N PHE A 266 3.86 -13.49 -14.31
CA PHE A 266 2.44 -13.33 -14.71
C PHE A 266 1.84 -14.58 -15.38
N ARG A 267 2.66 -15.59 -15.72
CA ARG A 267 2.17 -16.92 -16.10
C ARG A 267 1.69 -17.69 -14.88
N HIS A 268 2.23 -17.39 -13.70
CA HIS A 268 1.71 -17.91 -12.44
C HIS A 268 0.38 -17.24 -12.13
N ARG A 269 -0.64 -18.07 -12.09
CA ARG A 269 -2.02 -17.64 -11.84
C ARG A 269 -2.21 -17.03 -10.45
N SER A 270 -1.44 -17.51 -9.46
CA SER A 270 -1.26 -16.90 -8.13
C SER A 270 -0.92 -15.42 -8.23
N TYR A 271 0.13 -15.12 -8.98
CA TYR A 271 0.68 -13.79 -9.13
C TYR A 271 -0.20 -12.86 -9.97
N ALA A 272 -0.69 -13.32 -11.13
CA ALA A 272 -1.50 -12.49 -12.03
C ALA A 272 -2.84 -12.06 -11.41
N LEU A 273 -3.61 -13.01 -10.86
CA LEU A 273 -4.90 -12.69 -10.23
C LEU A 273 -4.72 -11.98 -8.90
N GLY A 274 -3.68 -12.32 -8.12
CA GLY A 274 -3.35 -11.60 -6.90
C GLY A 274 -2.97 -10.14 -7.13
N SER A 275 -2.24 -9.86 -8.22
CA SER A 275 -1.91 -8.50 -8.66
C SER A 275 -3.15 -7.73 -9.14
N ALA A 276 -4.06 -8.38 -9.88
CA ALA A 276 -5.32 -7.77 -10.29
C ALA A 276 -6.23 -7.44 -9.09
N ILE A 277 -6.35 -8.36 -8.12
CA ILE A 277 -7.08 -8.12 -6.87
C ILE A 277 -6.46 -6.95 -6.12
N ALA A 278 -5.12 -6.89 -6.00
CA ALA A 278 -4.44 -5.78 -5.33
C ALA A 278 -4.70 -4.44 -6.02
N LEU A 279 -4.59 -4.38 -7.35
CA LEU A 279 -4.87 -3.17 -8.13
C LEU A 279 -6.31 -2.67 -7.93
N LEU A 280 -7.29 -3.55 -8.12
CA LEU A 280 -8.72 -3.23 -8.01
C LEU A 280 -9.11 -2.87 -6.58
N TYR A 281 -8.65 -3.64 -5.61
CA TYR A 281 -8.94 -3.39 -4.20
C TYR A 281 -8.37 -2.05 -3.74
N PHE A 282 -7.11 -1.74 -4.07
CA PHE A 282 -6.50 -0.47 -3.69
C PHE A 282 -7.05 0.74 -4.44
N ALA A 283 -7.76 0.55 -5.56
CA ALA A 283 -8.54 1.61 -6.20
C ALA A 283 -9.77 2.00 -5.36
N GLY A 284 -10.46 1.05 -4.73
CA GLY A 284 -11.53 1.39 -3.79
C GLY A 284 -11.02 1.82 -2.41
N PHE A 285 -10.02 1.12 -1.88
CA PHE A 285 -9.59 1.17 -0.48
C PHE A 285 -9.28 2.59 0.02
N THR A 286 -8.42 3.33 -0.67
CA THR A 286 -7.96 4.63 -0.15
C THR A 286 -9.02 5.72 -0.36
N GLY A 287 -9.89 5.55 -1.35
CA GLY A 287 -10.97 6.48 -1.66
C GLY A 287 -11.94 6.68 -0.50
N ILE A 288 -12.20 5.64 0.31
CA ILE A 288 -13.13 5.73 1.44
C ILE A 288 -12.69 6.79 2.46
N PHE A 289 -11.42 6.79 2.84
CA PHE A 289 -10.89 7.72 3.84
C PHE A 289 -10.95 9.14 3.31
N PHE A 290 -10.66 9.32 2.02
CA PHE A 290 -10.71 10.61 1.36
C PHE A 290 -12.11 11.23 1.43
N ILE A 291 -13.13 10.54 0.90
CA ILE A 291 -14.49 11.09 0.88
C ILE A 291 -15.14 11.14 2.25
N PHE A 292 -14.84 10.19 3.15
CA PHE A 292 -15.41 10.19 4.50
C PHE A 292 -14.85 11.34 5.31
N THR A 293 -13.55 11.60 5.23
CA THR A 293 -12.91 12.74 5.90
C THR A 293 -13.49 14.06 5.40
N LEU A 294 -13.65 14.22 4.08
CA LEU A 294 -14.26 15.42 3.50
C LEU A 294 -15.70 15.60 3.94
N TYR A 295 -16.50 14.53 3.97
CA TYR A 295 -17.88 14.58 4.46
C TYR A 295 -17.94 15.01 5.94
N LEU A 296 -17.12 14.40 6.82
CA LEU A 296 -17.11 14.75 8.24
C LEU A 296 -16.63 16.19 8.49
N GLN A 297 -15.53 16.61 7.86
CA GLN A 297 -14.95 17.94 8.12
C GLN A 297 -15.72 19.05 7.40
N ASN A 298 -15.91 18.94 6.09
CA ASN A 298 -16.52 20.02 5.30
C ASN A 298 -18.04 19.96 5.31
N GLY A 299 -18.63 18.77 5.42
CA GLY A 299 -20.08 18.58 5.50
C GLY A 299 -20.63 18.79 6.92
N LEU A 300 -19.99 18.15 7.92
CA LEU A 300 -20.48 18.15 9.31
C LEU A 300 -19.67 19.02 10.28
N GLY A 301 -18.60 19.68 9.83
CA GLY A 301 -17.80 20.58 10.67
C GLY A 301 -16.95 19.87 11.72
N TYR A 302 -16.67 18.58 11.57
CA TYR A 302 -15.80 17.85 12.51
C TYR A 302 -14.39 18.44 12.48
N SER A 303 -13.75 18.48 13.64
CA SER A 303 -12.31 18.74 13.70
C SER A 303 -11.54 17.60 13.02
N ALA A 304 -10.31 17.87 12.56
CA ALA A 304 -9.45 16.85 11.97
C ALA A 304 -9.22 15.66 12.93
N PHE A 305 -9.09 15.93 14.23
CA PHE A 305 -8.98 14.91 15.26
C PHE A 305 -10.26 14.06 15.37
N GLY A 306 -11.44 14.69 15.39
CA GLY A 306 -12.73 14.00 15.41
C GLY A 306 -12.95 13.11 14.17
N ALA A 307 -12.57 13.59 12.98
CA ALA A 307 -12.62 12.78 11.76
C ALA A 307 -11.66 11.58 11.81
N GLY A 308 -10.45 11.76 12.36
CA GLY A 308 -9.50 10.67 12.60
C GLY A 308 -10.04 9.60 13.56
N LEU A 309 -10.71 10.02 14.65
CA LEU A 309 -11.37 9.09 15.58
C LEU A 309 -12.48 8.30 14.89
N ALA A 310 -13.29 8.93 14.04
CA ALA A 310 -14.34 8.25 13.29
C ALA A 310 -13.82 7.17 12.32
N ILE A 311 -12.58 7.30 11.85
CA ILE A 311 -11.92 6.33 10.96
C ILE A 311 -11.24 5.19 11.74
N THR A 312 -10.95 5.40 13.03
CA THR A 312 -10.22 4.45 13.88
C THR A 312 -10.80 3.04 13.90
N PRO A 313 -12.14 2.82 13.95
CA PRO A 313 -12.72 1.48 13.88
C PRO A 313 -12.26 0.67 12.66
N PHE A 314 -12.16 1.31 11.49
CA PHE A 314 -11.66 0.65 10.28
C PHE A 314 -10.21 0.19 10.46
N ALA A 315 -9.34 1.06 11.00
CA ALA A 315 -7.93 0.75 11.16
C ALA A 315 -7.70 -0.38 12.19
N LEU A 316 -8.46 -0.38 13.29
CA LEU A 316 -8.47 -1.46 14.28
C LEU A 316 -8.94 -2.79 13.67
N GLY A 317 -10.01 -2.74 12.88
CA GLY A 317 -10.50 -3.88 12.11
C GLY A 317 -9.44 -4.41 11.15
N SER A 318 -8.81 -3.54 10.37
CA SER A 318 -7.78 -3.92 9.39
C SER A 318 -6.55 -4.54 10.05
N GLY A 319 -6.07 -3.94 11.14
CA GLY A 319 -4.92 -4.47 11.88
C GLY A 319 -5.18 -5.85 12.49
N SER A 320 -6.36 -6.03 13.13
CA SER A 320 -6.76 -7.32 13.73
C SER A 320 -7.05 -8.38 12.66
N GLY A 321 -7.76 -8.00 11.60
CA GLY A 321 -8.04 -8.84 10.44
C GLY A 321 -6.76 -9.29 9.73
N ALA A 322 -5.74 -8.43 9.63
CA ALA A 322 -4.46 -8.79 9.01
C ALA A 322 -3.67 -9.80 9.86
N ALA A 323 -3.66 -9.63 11.19
CA ALA A 323 -3.02 -10.57 12.12
C ALA A 323 -3.69 -11.95 12.05
N ALA A 324 -5.01 -11.99 12.12
CA ALA A 324 -5.79 -13.23 12.01
C ALA A 324 -5.65 -13.83 10.60
N GLY A 325 -5.76 -13.01 9.56
CA GLY A 325 -5.68 -13.41 8.16
C GLY A 325 -4.34 -14.05 7.81
N GLY A 326 -3.24 -13.50 8.28
CA GLY A 326 -1.90 -14.07 8.06
C GLY A 326 -1.73 -15.45 8.70
N ARG A 327 -2.45 -15.77 9.78
CA ARG A 327 -2.46 -17.11 10.38
C ARG A 327 -3.39 -18.06 9.61
N LEU A 328 -4.59 -17.58 9.29
CA LEU A 328 -5.65 -18.36 8.66
C LEU A 328 -5.38 -18.67 7.19
N VAL A 329 -4.59 -17.85 6.48
CA VAL A 329 -4.29 -18.06 5.06
C VAL A 329 -3.61 -19.40 4.77
N ALA A 330 -2.85 -19.94 5.73
CA ALA A 330 -2.20 -21.24 5.58
C ALA A 330 -3.21 -22.40 5.47
N HIS A 331 -4.39 -22.25 6.08
CA HIS A 331 -5.43 -23.28 6.07
C HIS A 331 -6.52 -22.98 5.05
N TYR A 332 -7.00 -21.74 5.01
CA TYR A 332 -8.13 -21.35 4.18
C TYR A 332 -7.73 -20.87 2.79
N GLY A 333 -6.50 -20.39 2.56
CA GLY A 333 -6.04 -19.92 1.26
C GLY A 333 -6.91 -18.80 0.67
N ARG A 334 -7.23 -18.90 -0.62
CA ARG A 334 -7.97 -17.87 -1.38
C ARG A 334 -9.43 -17.63 -0.98
N PRO A 335 -10.20 -18.63 -0.49
CA PRO A 335 -11.51 -18.37 0.10
C PRO A 335 -11.51 -17.26 1.15
N LEU A 336 -10.41 -17.12 1.91
CA LEU A 336 -10.26 -16.07 2.91
C LEU A 336 -10.27 -14.66 2.29
N VAL A 337 -9.60 -14.48 1.14
CA VAL A 337 -9.57 -13.20 0.41
C VAL A 337 -10.95 -12.84 -0.13
N ALA A 338 -11.67 -13.81 -0.71
CA ALA A 338 -13.03 -13.60 -1.20
C ALA A 338 -14.01 -13.27 -0.06
N GLY A 339 -13.91 -13.98 1.07
CA GLY A 339 -14.69 -13.66 2.28
C GLY A 339 -14.37 -12.26 2.82
N GLY A 340 -13.09 -11.88 2.85
CA GLY A 340 -12.66 -10.54 3.23
C GLY A 340 -13.24 -9.45 2.32
N LEU A 341 -13.23 -9.66 0.99
CA LEU A 341 -13.83 -8.73 0.03
C LEU A 341 -15.36 -8.61 0.21
N ALA A 342 -16.05 -9.71 0.52
CA ALA A 342 -17.47 -9.69 0.84
C ALA A 342 -17.75 -8.92 2.14
N MET A 343 -16.91 -9.08 3.18
CA MET A 343 -17.01 -8.30 4.42
C MET A 343 -16.77 -6.81 4.18
N VAL A 344 -15.79 -6.45 3.33
CA VAL A 344 -15.57 -5.06 2.91
C VAL A 344 -16.82 -4.52 2.24
N ALA A 345 -17.36 -5.21 1.24
CA ALA A 345 -18.57 -4.77 0.54
C ALA A 345 -19.75 -4.60 1.51
N ALA A 346 -19.99 -5.56 2.40
CA ALA A 346 -21.05 -5.48 3.40
C ALA A 346 -20.86 -4.29 4.37
N GLY A 347 -19.64 -4.06 4.86
CA GLY A 347 -19.35 -2.92 5.74
C GLY A 347 -19.49 -1.57 5.03
N LEU A 348 -19.10 -1.48 3.75
CA LEU A 348 -19.31 -0.27 2.94
C LEU A 348 -20.79 0.00 2.66
N VAL A 349 -21.58 -1.05 2.38
CA VAL A 349 -23.04 -0.95 2.24
C VAL A 349 -23.67 -0.52 3.57
N GLY A 350 -23.23 -1.08 4.70
CA GLY A 350 -23.69 -0.66 6.02
C GLY A 350 -23.36 0.81 6.32
N ALA A 351 -22.18 1.29 5.93
CA ALA A 351 -21.82 2.69 6.05
C ALA A 351 -22.67 3.59 5.14
N TRP A 352 -22.96 3.13 3.91
CA TRP A 352 -23.88 3.81 3.00
C TRP A 352 -25.28 3.95 3.61
N ILE A 353 -25.84 2.87 4.16
CA ILE A 353 -27.15 2.87 4.84
C ILE A 353 -27.13 3.78 6.07
N ALA A 354 -26.05 3.77 6.86
CA ALA A 354 -25.93 4.63 8.04
C ALA A 354 -26.00 6.12 7.69
N VAL A 355 -25.33 6.53 6.59
CA VAL A 355 -25.41 7.90 6.09
C VAL A 355 -26.77 8.21 5.48
N GLU A 356 -27.39 7.27 4.77
CA GLU A 356 -28.72 7.42 4.19
C GLU A 356 -29.78 7.69 5.26
N LEU A 357 -29.74 6.94 6.36
CA LEU A 357 -30.73 7.06 7.43
C LEU A 357 -30.50 8.29 8.31
N HIS A 358 -29.25 8.67 8.55
CA HIS A 358 -28.89 9.76 9.47
C HIS A 358 -27.69 10.58 8.95
N PRO A 359 -27.89 11.46 7.95
CA PRO A 359 -26.82 12.24 7.32
C PRO A 359 -26.25 13.38 8.18
N GLY A 360 -26.51 13.39 9.50
CA GLY A 360 -26.18 14.49 10.42
C GLY A 360 -25.34 14.09 11.64
N GLY A 361 -25.55 14.78 12.76
CA GLY A 361 -24.85 14.52 14.02
C GLY A 361 -25.09 13.07 14.49
N GLY A 362 -24.00 12.32 14.72
CA GLY A 362 -24.05 10.91 15.13
C GLY A 362 -23.60 9.91 14.06
N VAL A 363 -23.39 10.34 12.81
CA VAL A 363 -22.98 9.47 11.70
C VAL A 363 -21.68 8.71 11.98
N ALA A 364 -20.73 9.33 12.70
CA ALA A 364 -19.47 8.70 13.09
C ALA A 364 -19.67 7.47 13.98
N TRP A 365 -20.69 7.50 14.85
CA TRP A 365 -21.05 6.37 15.71
C TRP A 365 -21.76 5.27 14.92
N LEU A 366 -22.73 5.65 14.07
CA LEU A 366 -23.50 4.71 13.25
C LEU A 366 -22.62 3.98 12.21
N THR A 367 -21.60 4.67 11.69
CA THR A 367 -20.64 4.09 10.75
C THR A 367 -19.53 3.28 11.43
N ALA A 368 -19.35 3.37 12.75
CA ALA A 368 -18.25 2.71 13.45
C ALA A 368 -18.26 1.17 13.28
N ALA A 369 -19.40 0.52 13.49
CA ALA A 369 -19.51 -0.94 13.34
C ALA A 369 -19.39 -1.41 11.87
N PRO A 370 -20.06 -0.77 10.88
CA PRO A 370 -19.83 -1.06 9.47
C PRO A 370 -18.38 -0.86 9.02
N LEU A 371 -17.72 0.21 9.46
CA LEU A 371 -16.32 0.49 9.17
C LEU A 371 -15.38 -0.51 9.83
N LEU A 372 -15.68 -0.94 11.07
CA LEU A 372 -14.94 -2.02 11.74
C LEU A 372 -15.03 -3.32 10.94
N LEU A 373 -16.23 -3.70 10.47
CA LEU A 373 -16.43 -4.89 9.65
C LEU A 373 -15.65 -4.79 8.33
N ALA A 374 -15.73 -3.65 7.66
CA ALA A 374 -14.97 -3.40 6.44
C ALA A 374 -13.46 -3.44 6.70
N GLY A 375 -13.02 -2.93 7.85
CA GLY A 375 -11.65 -3.04 8.34
C GLY A 375 -11.23 -4.50 8.48
N VAL A 376 -11.97 -5.34 9.22
CA VAL A 376 -11.64 -6.76 9.38
C VAL A 376 -11.55 -7.46 8.03
N GLY A 377 -12.51 -7.20 7.15
CA GLY A 377 -12.48 -7.68 5.77
C GLY A 377 -11.22 -7.24 5.02
N SER A 378 -10.84 -5.97 5.14
CA SER A 378 -9.61 -5.42 4.57
C SER A 378 -8.36 -6.18 5.02
N GLY A 379 -8.26 -6.50 6.31
CA GLY A 379 -7.17 -7.29 6.86
C GLY A 379 -7.08 -8.70 6.25
N PHE A 380 -8.24 -9.35 6.01
CA PHE A 380 -8.34 -10.63 5.31
C PHE A 380 -8.06 -10.56 3.81
N VAL A 381 -8.03 -9.36 3.23
CA VAL A 381 -7.63 -9.15 1.84
C VAL A 381 -6.14 -8.86 1.75
N ILE A 382 -5.64 -7.83 2.43
CA ILE A 382 -4.29 -7.29 2.20
C ILE A 382 -3.21 -8.34 2.48
N SER A 383 -3.18 -8.89 3.70
CA SER A 383 -2.12 -9.83 4.11
C SER A 383 -2.23 -11.19 3.42
N PRO A 384 -3.41 -11.85 3.39
CA PRO A 384 -3.57 -13.11 2.68
C PRO A 384 -3.30 -12.99 1.17
N ASN A 385 -3.76 -11.92 0.52
CA ASN A 385 -3.51 -11.73 -0.92
C ASN A 385 -2.01 -11.55 -1.19
N GLN A 386 -1.28 -10.76 -0.39
CA GLN A 386 0.18 -10.64 -0.53
C GLN A 386 0.88 -11.99 -0.36
N THR A 387 0.49 -12.77 0.65
CA THR A 387 1.06 -14.09 0.94
C THR A 387 0.87 -15.05 -0.24
N ILE A 388 -0.34 -15.13 -0.79
CA ILE A 388 -0.68 -16.04 -1.90
C ILE A 388 -0.07 -15.55 -3.22
N THR A 389 -0.07 -14.24 -3.48
CA THR A 389 0.51 -13.67 -4.69
C THR A 389 2.00 -13.99 -4.79
N LEU A 390 2.71 -13.91 -3.65
CA LEU A 390 4.15 -14.12 -3.58
C LEU A 390 4.54 -15.53 -3.11
N SER A 391 3.62 -16.51 -3.09
CA SER A 391 3.95 -17.86 -2.61
C SER A 391 4.78 -18.67 -3.61
N GLU A 392 4.53 -18.47 -4.90
CA GLU A 392 5.20 -19.17 -6.01
C GLU A 392 6.39 -18.38 -6.58
N VAL A 393 6.65 -17.18 -6.04
CA VAL A 393 7.77 -16.34 -6.47
C VAL A 393 9.07 -16.86 -5.86
N PRO A 394 10.14 -17.09 -6.66
CA PRO A 394 11.45 -17.43 -6.13
C PRO A 394 11.95 -16.39 -5.11
N SER A 395 12.58 -16.81 -4.02
CA SER A 395 13.05 -15.90 -2.96
C SER A 395 14.05 -14.85 -3.45
N ALA A 396 14.79 -15.17 -4.52
CA ALA A 396 15.71 -14.26 -5.20
C ALA A 396 15.00 -13.08 -5.90
N GLU A 397 13.72 -13.23 -6.25
CA GLU A 397 12.92 -12.23 -6.99
C GLU A 397 11.78 -11.65 -6.14
N GLY A 398 11.74 -12.01 -4.85
CA GLY A 398 10.67 -11.57 -3.94
C GLY A 398 10.60 -10.05 -3.79
N GLY A 399 11.72 -9.33 -3.94
CA GLY A 399 11.76 -7.87 -3.81
C GLY A 399 11.22 -7.17 -5.04
N SER A 400 11.65 -7.57 -6.24
CA SER A 400 11.14 -7.02 -7.51
C SER A 400 9.65 -7.35 -7.69
N ALA A 401 9.23 -8.57 -7.41
CA ALA A 401 7.83 -9.00 -7.48
C ALA A 401 6.94 -8.21 -6.49
N ALA A 402 7.39 -8.05 -5.24
CA ALA A 402 6.69 -7.20 -4.27
C ALA A 402 6.64 -5.73 -4.71
N GLY A 403 7.72 -5.21 -5.31
CA GLY A 403 7.78 -3.87 -5.88
C GLY A 403 6.74 -3.65 -6.98
N VAL A 404 6.58 -4.61 -7.90
CA VAL A 404 5.56 -4.57 -8.97
C VAL A 404 4.16 -4.60 -8.37
N LEU A 405 3.91 -5.49 -7.43
CA LEU A 405 2.62 -5.59 -6.74
C LEU A 405 2.25 -4.26 -6.05
N GLN A 406 3.18 -3.65 -5.32
CA GLN A 406 2.97 -2.36 -4.65
C GLN A 406 2.84 -1.20 -5.63
N THR A 407 3.54 -1.22 -6.75
CA THR A 407 3.36 -0.22 -7.81
C THR A 407 1.95 -0.29 -8.37
N GLY A 408 1.43 -1.50 -8.61
CA GLY A 408 0.02 -1.72 -8.96
C GLY A 408 -0.95 -1.15 -7.92
N GLN A 409 -0.69 -1.40 -6.63
CA GLN A 409 -1.50 -0.82 -5.54
C GLN A 409 -1.52 0.71 -5.58
N ARG A 410 -0.36 1.36 -5.80
CA ARG A 410 -0.25 2.82 -5.91
C ARG A 410 -1.00 3.37 -7.12
N VAL A 411 -0.86 2.71 -8.27
CA VAL A 411 -1.60 3.08 -9.49
C VAL A 411 -3.10 2.97 -9.26
N GLY A 412 -3.54 1.86 -8.68
CA GLY A 412 -4.94 1.63 -8.30
C GLY A 412 -5.45 2.75 -7.40
N THR A 413 -4.75 3.03 -6.30
CA THR A 413 -5.09 4.11 -5.37
C THR A 413 -5.24 5.48 -6.04
N ALA A 414 -4.32 5.87 -6.94
CA ALA A 414 -4.41 7.16 -7.60
C ALA A 414 -5.63 7.26 -8.55
N VAL A 415 -5.84 6.22 -9.38
CA VAL A 415 -7.01 6.13 -10.27
C VAL A 415 -8.31 6.14 -9.46
N GLY A 416 -8.31 5.39 -8.36
CA GLY A 416 -9.42 5.29 -7.43
C GLY A 416 -9.81 6.61 -6.79
N ILE A 417 -8.83 7.31 -6.17
CA ILE A 417 -9.07 8.61 -5.54
C ILE A 417 -9.62 9.62 -6.56
N ALA A 418 -9.07 9.65 -7.77
CA ALA A 418 -9.55 10.58 -8.79
C ALA A 418 -10.96 10.22 -9.28
N GLY A 419 -11.25 8.95 -9.57
CA GLY A 419 -12.58 8.52 -10.00
C GLY A 419 -13.65 8.74 -8.93
N VAL A 420 -13.34 8.37 -7.69
CA VAL A 420 -14.21 8.60 -6.53
C VAL A 420 -14.40 10.09 -6.27
N GLY A 421 -13.32 10.87 -6.33
CA GLY A 421 -13.34 12.33 -6.14
C GLY A 421 -14.15 13.05 -7.20
N ALA A 422 -14.00 12.68 -8.48
CA ALA A 422 -14.78 13.27 -9.57
C ALA A 422 -16.28 13.08 -9.36
N VAL A 423 -16.72 11.87 -8.98
CA VAL A 423 -18.13 11.59 -8.69
C VAL A 423 -18.59 12.32 -7.42
N PHE A 424 -17.77 12.33 -6.37
CA PHE A 424 -18.06 13.02 -5.11
C PHE A 424 -18.27 14.53 -5.34
N PHE A 425 -17.31 15.21 -5.97
CA PHE A 425 -17.39 16.66 -6.18
C PHE A 425 -18.48 17.05 -7.19
N ALA A 426 -18.73 16.22 -8.21
CA ALA A 426 -19.84 16.44 -9.13
C ALA A 426 -21.19 16.41 -8.40
N ALA A 427 -21.34 15.53 -7.41
CA ALA A 427 -22.54 15.43 -6.61
C ALA A 427 -22.69 16.53 -5.55
N VAL A 428 -21.58 16.96 -4.92
CA VAL A 428 -21.59 18.10 -4.00
C VAL A 428 -21.99 19.40 -4.71
N GLY A 429 -21.74 19.51 -6.03
CA GLY A 429 -22.34 20.56 -6.87
C GLY A 429 -21.96 22.00 -6.49
N GLY A 430 -20.78 22.21 -5.89
CA GLY A 430 -20.34 23.52 -5.40
C GLY A 430 -21.05 24.00 -4.12
N ALA A 431 -21.74 23.10 -3.40
CA ALA A 431 -22.38 23.43 -2.14
C ALA A 431 -21.39 24.02 -1.13
N ARG A 432 -21.86 25.01 -0.35
CA ARG A 432 -21.06 25.63 0.71
C ARG A 432 -20.71 24.60 1.80
N PRO A 433 -19.58 24.77 2.51
CA PRO A 433 -19.32 24.02 3.74
C PRO A 433 -20.52 24.09 4.70
N GLY A 434 -20.83 22.99 5.38
CA GLY A 434 -21.99 22.87 6.26
C GLY A 434 -23.30 22.43 5.60
N ALA A 435 -23.34 22.27 4.27
CA ALA A 435 -24.49 21.69 3.55
C ALA A 435 -24.55 20.16 3.69
N ALA A 436 -24.78 19.66 4.91
CA ALA A 436 -24.64 18.25 5.28
C ALA A 436 -25.21 17.25 4.26
N GLU A 437 -26.39 17.50 3.71
CA GLU A 437 -27.05 16.61 2.74
C GLU A 437 -26.32 16.50 1.39
N ALA A 438 -25.79 17.61 0.86
CA ALA A 438 -25.04 17.60 -0.40
C ALA A 438 -23.71 16.85 -0.25
N TRP A 439 -23.05 17.02 0.89
CA TRP A 439 -21.83 16.28 1.23
C TRP A 439 -22.12 14.81 1.52
N ALA A 440 -23.26 14.48 2.11
CA ALA A 440 -23.74 13.10 2.30
C ALA A 440 -24.04 12.43 0.95
N ASP A 441 -24.71 13.12 0.01
CA ASP A 441 -24.95 12.60 -1.34
C ASP A 441 -23.63 12.35 -2.10
N GLY A 442 -22.69 13.30 -2.00
CA GLY A 442 -21.32 13.11 -2.50
C GLY A 442 -20.67 11.85 -1.94
N PHE A 443 -20.73 11.66 -0.62
CA PHE A 443 -20.20 10.47 0.05
C PHE A 443 -20.87 9.18 -0.44
N ARG A 444 -22.21 9.15 -0.51
CA ARG A 444 -22.98 8.00 -0.99
C ARG A 444 -22.61 7.59 -2.41
N ARG A 445 -22.52 8.54 -3.34
CA ARG A 445 -22.14 8.26 -4.74
C ARG A 445 -20.67 7.88 -4.87
N GLY A 446 -19.79 8.49 -4.08
CA GLY A 446 -18.39 8.06 -3.97
C GLY A 446 -18.27 6.61 -3.48
N LEU A 447 -19.06 6.21 -2.49
CA LEU A 447 -19.14 4.83 -2.01
C LEU A 447 -19.58 3.83 -3.08
N VAL A 448 -20.48 4.21 -3.99
CA VAL A 448 -20.88 3.34 -5.12
C VAL A 448 -19.68 3.02 -6.02
N VAL A 449 -18.85 4.01 -6.32
CA VAL A 449 -17.62 3.80 -7.13
C VAL A 449 -16.64 2.87 -6.38
N ILE A 450 -16.46 3.09 -5.08
CA ILE A 450 -15.62 2.23 -4.24
C ILE A 450 -16.15 0.79 -4.24
N LEU A 451 -17.46 0.61 -4.05
CA LEU A 451 -18.14 -0.68 -4.09
C LEU A 451 -17.96 -1.37 -5.44
N ALA A 452 -18.03 -0.64 -6.55
CA ALA A 452 -17.78 -1.20 -7.88
C ALA A 452 -16.37 -1.79 -7.98
N PHE A 453 -15.33 -1.09 -7.50
CA PHE A 453 -13.97 -1.60 -7.46
C PHE A 453 -13.83 -2.85 -6.56
N VAL A 454 -14.45 -2.83 -5.37
CA VAL A 454 -14.45 -3.97 -4.44
C VAL A 454 -15.18 -5.18 -5.03
N VAL A 455 -16.30 -4.98 -5.72
CA VAL A 455 -17.07 -6.04 -6.39
C VAL A 455 -16.28 -6.60 -7.58
N CYS A 456 -15.59 -5.77 -8.36
CA CYS A 456 -14.68 -6.25 -9.41
C CYS A 456 -13.52 -7.08 -8.83
N ALA A 457 -12.94 -6.65 -7.70
CA ALA A 457 -11.92 -7.44 -6.99
C ALA A 457 -12.51 -8.76 -6.47
N LEU A 458 -13.74 -8.76 -5.95
CA LEU A 458 -14.46 -9.95 -5.50
C LEU A 458 -14.72 -10.91 -6.67
N ALA A 459 -15.16 -10.39 -7.82
CA ALA A 459 -15.34 -11.19 -9.03
C ALA A 459 -14.03 -11.84 -9.48
N ALA A 460 -12.91 -11.12 -9.44
CA ALA A 460 -11.58 -11.68 -9.72
C ALA A 460 -11.19 -12.78 -8.72
N ALA A 461 -11.48 -12.59 -7.42
CA ALA A 461 -11.26 -13.61 -6.40
C ALA A 461 -12.15 -14.85 -6.57
N LEU A 462 -13.42 -14.68 -6.91
CA LEU A 462 -14.37 -15.76 -7.18
C LEU A 462 -14.02 -16.53 -8.45
N ALA A 463 -13.62 -15.82 -9.53
CA ALA A 463 -13.11 -16.44 -10.74
C ALA A 463 -11.89 -17.30 -10.44
N ASP A 464 -11.01 -16.83 -9.55
CA ASP A 464 -9.89 -17.63 -9.12
C ASP A 464 -10.32 -18.90 -8.35
N LEU A 465 -11.29 -18.80 -7.45
CA LEU A 465 -11.81 -19.98 -6.75
C LEU A 465 -12.41 -21.02 -7.71
N ALA A 466 -13.23 -20.56 -8.65
CA ALA A 466 -13.89 -21.43 -9.62
C ALA A 466 -12.89 -22.19 -10.49
N LEU A 467 -11.86 -21.50 -10.99
CA LEU A 467 -10.84 -22.09 -11.82
C LEU A 467 -9.91 -23.06 -11.03
N ASN A 468 -9.66 -22.81 -9.75
CA ASN A 468 -8.89 -23.75 -8.89
C ASN A 468 -9.65 -25.05 -8.61
N ARG A 469 -10.97 -24.97 -8.40
CA ARG A 469 -11.80 -26.16 -8.25
C ARG A 469 -11.78 -27.02 -9.51
N ARG A 470 -11.84 -26.40 -10.70
CA ARG A 470 -11.79 -27.12 -12.00
C ARG A 470 -10.45 -27.83 -12.23
N GLY A 471 -9.32 -27.24 -11.84
CA GLY A 471 -8.01 -27.89 -11.91
C GLY A 471 -7.93 -29.14 -11.03
N ARG A 472 -8.33 -29.03 -9.75
CA ARG A 472 -8.35 -30.17 -8.82
C ARG A 472 -9.29 -31.30 -9.24
N LEU A 473 -10.38 -30.99 -9.94
CA LEU A 473 -11.30 -31.99 -10.49
C LEU A 473 -10.72 -32.70 -11.71
N ARG A 474 -9.95 -32.00 -12.55
CA ARG A 474 -9.24 -32.59 -13.70
C ARG A 474 -8.14 -33.55 -13.26
N ASP A 475 -7.36 -33.20 -12.24
CA ASP A 475 -6.28 -34.06 -11.73
C ASP A 475 -6.78 -35.31 -10.98
N ARG A 476 -8.08 -35.35 -10.63
CA ARG A 476 -8.73 -36.51 -10.00
C ARG A 476 -9.27 -37.53 -11.02
N VAL A 477 -9.30 -37.21 -12.31
CA VAL A 477 -9.66 -38.18 -13.35
C VAL A 477 -8.42 -39.01 -13.67
N PRO A 478 -8.42 -40.33 -13.42
CA PRO A 478 -7.27 -41.18 -13.74
C PRO A 478 -6.98 -41.07 -15.26
N PRO A 479 -5.71 -41.09 -15.68
CA PRO A 479 -5.40 -41.18 -17.11
C PRO A 479 -6.07 -42.43 -17.70
N PRO A 480 -6.57 -42.36 -18.95
CA PRO A 480 -7.19 -43.53 -19.58
C PRO A 480 -6.21 -44.70 -19.55
N THR A 481 -6.67 -45.84 -19.05
CA THR A 481 -5.87 -47.06 -18.96
C THR A 481 -5.30 -47.37 -20.34
N PRO A 482 -3.97 -47.56 -20.49
CA PRO A 482 -3.39 -47.85 -21.80
C PRO A 482 -4.08 -49.10 -22.36
N ALA A 483 -4.60 -48.98 -23.59
CA ALA A 483 -5.25 -50.08 -24.28
C ALA A 483 -4.31 -51.29 -24.30
N ARG A 484 -4.77 -52.43 -23.79
CA ARG A 484 -4.02 -53.68 -23.85
C ARG A 484 -3.62 -53.93 -25.31
N PRO A 485 -2.33 -54.20 -25.61
CA PRO A 485 -1.93 -54.54 -26.96
C PRO A 485 -2.74 -55.75 -27.41
N ALA A 486 -3.44 -55.60 -28.54
CA ALA A 486 -4.18 -56.68 -29.16
C ALA A 486 -3.22 -57.85 -29.37
N ALA A 487 -3.54 -59.01 -28.78
CA ALA A 487 -2.82 -60.23 -29.01
C ALA A 487 -2.83 -60.52 -30.52
N ARG A 488 -1.67 -60.38 -31.17
CA ARG A 488 -1.48 -60.89 -32.52
C ARG A 488 -1.65 -62.41 -32.45
N ARG A 489 -2.68 -62.92 -33.12
CA ARG A 489 -2.80 -64.35 -33.48
C ARG A 489 -2.05 -64.58 -34.78
#